data_AF-A0A0N0MPF7-F1
#
_entry.id   AF-A0A0N0MPF7-F1
#
_cell.length_a   1.000
_cell.length_b   1.000
_cell.length_c   1.000
_cell.angle_alpha   90.00
_cell.angle_beta   90.00
_cell.angle_gamma   90.00
#
_symmetry.space_group_name_H-M   'P 1'
#
loop_
_entity.id
_entity.type
_entity.pdbx_description
1 polymer ?
#
loop_
_entity_poly.entity_id
_entity_poly.type
_entity_poly.pdbx_seq_one_letter_code
_entity_poly.pdbx_strand_id
1 'polypeptide(L)' 'MFSFLRTADSNSGTVDVKPVLNWIAYTKGWMPGNEVIGDVQFGYEITSSSGGLDFNTNNLTVSGG' A
#
# COMPACT_ATOMS: atom_id res chain seq x y z
N MET A 1 -6.36 7.87 9.33
CA MET A 1 -5.31 7.51 8.34
C MET A 1 -4.30 6.61 9.05
N PHE A 2 -3.91 5.50 8.42
CA PHE A 2 -2.88 4.59 8.93
C PHE A 2 -1.81 4.43 7.87
N SER A 3 -0.54 4.65 8.24
CA SER A 3 0.60 4.53 7.33
C SER A 3 1.58 3.52 7.90
N PHE A 4 1.96 2.54 7.08
CA PHE A 4 2.93 1.50 7.44
C PHE A 4 4.18 1.68 6.60
N LEU A 5 5.29 2.02 7.25
CA LEU A 5 6.59 2.08 6.60
C LEU A 5 7.25 0.72 6.72
N ARG A 6 7.81 0.20 5.62
CA ARG A 6 8.73 -0.93 5.70
C ARG A 6 9.92 -0.56 6.57
N THR A 7 10.46 -1.54 7.28
CA THR A 7 11.64 -1.38 8.14
C THR A 7 12.95 -1.23 7.35
N ALA A 8 12.93 -1.50 6.04
CA ALA A 8 14.03 -1.28 5.10
C ALA A 8 13.49 -1.06 3.69
N ASP A 9 14.23 -0.35 2.84
CA ASP A 9 13.82 -0.04 1.47
C ASP A 9 13.83 -1.28 0.55
N SER A 10 13.00 -1.27 -0.50
CA SER A 10 13.06 -2.20 -1.64
C SER A 10 12.42 -1.56 -2.86
N ASN A 11 12.84 -1.99 -4.04
CA ASN A 11 12.29 -1.60 -5.33
C ASN A 11 11.37 -2.68 -5.95
N SER A 12 11.21 -3.83 -5.29
CA SER A 12 10.37 -4.94 -5.75
C SER A 12 9.85 -5.79 -4.59
N GLY A 13 8.72 -6.46 -4.81
CA GLY A 13 8.13 -7.37 -3.84
C GLY A 13 6.65 -7.62 -4.09
N THR A 14 6.09 -8.51 -3.28
CA THR A 14 4.67 -8.82 -3.22
C THR A 14 4.19 -8.59 -1.79
N VAL A 15 3.02 -7.97 -1.64
CA VAL A 15 2.38 -7.76 -0.34
C VAL A 15 1.03 -8.46 -0.35
N ASP A 16 0.80 -9.35 0.60
CA ASP A 16 -0.54 -9.83 0.89
C ASP A 16 -1.24 -8.79 1.78
N VAL A 17 -2.19 -8.06 1.19
CA VAL A 17 -2.88 -6.95 1.85
C VAL A 17 -3.94 -7.47 2.84
N LYS A 18 -4.50 -8.66 2.63
CA LYS A 18 -5.62 -9.18 3.44
C LYS A 18 -5.24 -9.41 4.91
N PRO A 19 -4.08 -10.00 5.26
CA PRO A 19 -3.62 -10.08 6.64
C PRO A 19 -3.42 -8.71 7.30
N VAL A 20 -2.94 -7.70 6.56
CA VAL A 20 -2.76 -6.34 7.09
C VAL A 20 -4.13 -5.73 7.43
N LEU A 21 -5.10 -5.83 6.52
CA LEU A 21 -6.47 -5.34 6.76
C LEU A 21 -7.13 -6.07 7.93
N ASN A 22 -6.98 -7.39 8.03
CA ASN A 22 -7.50 -8.17 9.16
C ASN A 22 -6.88 -7.75 10.49
N TRP A 23 -5.57 -7.47 10.51
CA TRP A 23 -4.90 -6.99 11.71
C TRP A 23 -5.43 -5.61 12.14
N ILE A 24 -5.62 -4.69 11.18
CA ILE A 24 -6.22 -3.37 11.44
C ILE A 24 -7.64 -3.52 12.00
N ALA A 25 -8.46 -4.37 11.39
CA ALA A 25 -9.87 -4.53 11.76
C ALA A 25 -10.06 -5.28 13.08
N TYR A 26 -9.46 -6.46 13.22
CA TYR A 26 -9.81 -7.39 14.30
C TYR A 26 -8.79 -7.40 15.44
N THR A 27 -7.52 -7.06 15.19
CA THR A 27 -6.51 -6.97 16.26
C THR A 27 -6.43 -5.56 16.84
N LYS A 28 -6.47 -4.54 15.98
CA LYS A 28 -6.38 -3.14 16.41
C LYS A 28 -7.75 -2.48 16.64
N GLY A 29 -8.81 -2.96 16.00
CA GLY A 29 -10.15 -2.34 16.12
C GLY A 29 -10.24 -0.96 15.46
N TRP A 30 -9.35 -0.67 14.51
CA TRP A 30 -9.22 0.65 13.89
C TRP A 30 -10.10 0.84 12.65
N MET A 31 -10.65 -0.26 12.13
CA MET A 31 -11.53 -0.33 10.98
C MET A 31 -12.64 -1.34 11.29
N PRO A 32 -13.89 -1.13 10.87
CA PRO A 32 -14.94 -2.13 11.01
C PRO A 32 -14.56 -3.45 10.33
N GLY A 33 -14.92 -4.57 10.95
CA GLY A 33 -14.66 -5.90 10.40
C GLY A 33 -15.45 -6.26 9.15
N ASN A 34 -16.41 -5.43 8.75
CA ASN A 34 -17.26 -5.60 7.57
C ASN A 34 -17.02 -4.50 6.53
N GLU A 35 -15.89 -3.81 6.60
CA GLU A 35 -15.52 -2.79 5.62
C GLU A 35 -15.41 -3.39 4.22
N VAL A 36 -15.96 -2.69 3.23
CA VAL A 36 -15.82 -3.06 1.81
C VAL A 36 -14.68 -2.26 1.23
N ILE A 37 -13.62 -2.94 0.82
CA ILE A 37 -12.46 -2.27 0.21
C ILE A 37 -12.85 -1.80 -1.19
N GLY A 38 -12.78 -0.47 -1.40
CA GLY A 38 -13.08 0.15 -2.70
C GLY A 38 -11.94 -0.05 -3.69
N ASP A 39 -10.79 0.60 -3.43
CA ASP A 39 -9.68 0.67 -4.37
C ASP A 39 -8.36 0.18 -3.74
N VAL A 40 -7.52 -0.42 -4.58
CA VAL A 40 -6.10 -0.66 -4.29
C VAL A 40 -5.29 0.18 -5.27
N GLN A 41 -4.54 1.15 -4.73
CA GLN A 41 -3.75 2.09 -5.52
C GLN A 41 -2.26 1.92 -5.21
N PHE A 42 -1.42 2.17 -6.21
CA PHE A 42 0.03 2.22 -6.08
C PHE A 42 0.56 3.39 -6.91
N GLY A 43 1.47 4.17 -6.34
CA GLY A 43 2.03 5.36 -6.98
C GLY A 43 3.10 6.02 -6.12
N TYR A 44 3.53 7.21 -6.53
CA TYR A 44 4.56 8.00 -5.87
C TYR A 44 3.96 9.32 -5.41
N GLU A 45 4.16 9.67 -4.14
CA GLU A 45 3.83 11.00 -3.60
C GLU A 45 5.09 11.87 -3.64
N ILE A 46 5.20 12.75 -4.64
CA ILE A 46 6.41 13.55 -4.91
C ILE A 46 6.26 14.93 -4.28
N THR A 47 7.01 15.20 -3.21
CA THR A 47 7.08 16.55 -2.62
C THR A 47 7.92 17.49 -3.49
N SER A 48 9.01 17.01 -4.08
CA SER A 48 9.86 17.77 -4.99
C SER A 48 10.65 16.86 -5.94
N SER A 49 10.93 17.37 -7.14
CA SER A 49 11.72 16.69 -8.19
C SER A 49 12.46 17.73 -9.05
N SER A 50 13.21 18.62 -8.39
CA SER A 50 13.96 19.68 -9.08
C SER A 50 14.91 19.11 -10.12
N GLY A 51 14.86 19.63 -11.35
CA GLY A 51 15.59 19.09 -12.49
C GLY A 51 14.88 17.96 -13.26
N GLY A 52 13.74 17.48 -12.77
CA GLY A 52 12.99 16.36 -13.35
C GLY A 52 13.60 15.02 -12.98
N LEU A 53 12.79 14.08 -12.48
CA LEU A 53 13.19 12.73 -12.15
C LEU A 53 12.18 11.73 -12.71
N ASP A 54 12.68 10.55 -13.07
CA ASP A 54 11.85 9.45 -13.56
C ASP A 54 11.49 8.50 -12.42
N PHE A 55 10.20 8.16 -12.32
CA PHE A 55 9.66 7.21 -11.37
C PHE A 55 9.00 6.08 -12.15
N ASN A 56 9.72 4.98 -12.34
CA ASN A 56 9.29 3.89 -13.21
C ASN A 56 8.80 2.68 -12.41
N THR A 57 7.57 2.27 -12.70
CA THR A 57 6.99 1.00 -12.25
C THR A 57 7.03 0.00 -13.40
N ASN A 58 8.03 -0.89 -13.40
CA ASN A 58 8.19 -1.89 -14.46
C ASN A 58 7.01 -2.88 -14.55
N ASN A 59 6.42 -3.24 -13.39
CA ASN A 59 5.26 -4.10 -13.32
C ASN A 59 4.43 -3.80 -12.06
N LEU A 60 3.12 -3.69 -12.24
CA LEU A 60 2.14 -3.66 -11.15
C LEU A 60 1.02 -4.64 -11.49
N THR A 61 0.79 -5.60 -10.61
CA THR A 61 -0.32 -6.54 -10.73
C THR A 61 -1.10 -6.53 -9.43
N VAL A 62 -2.41 -6.33 -9.53
CA VAL A 62 -3.34 -6.50 -8.42
C VAL A 62 -4.20 -7.70 -8.73
N SER A 63 -4.32 -8.59 -7.76
CA SER A 63 -5.20 -9.74 -7.81
C SER A 63 -6.03 -9.77 -6.53
N GLY A 64 -7.34 -9.90 -6.68
CA GLY A 64 -8.28 -9.94 -5.57
C GLY A 64 -9.53 -10.71 -5.99
N GLY A 65 -10.15 -11.37 -5.02
CA GLY A 65 -11.29 -12.27 -5.20
C GLY A 65 -11.48 -13.12 -3.96
#